data_AF-A0A8J7DCN3-F1
#
_entry.id   AF-A0A8J7DCN3-F1
#
_cell.length_a   1.000
_cell.length_b   1.000
_cell.length_c   1.000
_cell.angle_alpha   90.00
_cell.angle_beta   90.00
_cell.angle_gamma   90.00
#
_symmetry.space_group_name_H-M   'P 1'
#
loop_
_entity.id
_entity.type
_entity.pdbx_description
1 polymer ?
#
loop_
_entity_poly.entity_id
_entity_poly.type
_entity_poly.pdbx_seq_one_letter_code
_entity_poly.pdbx_strand_id
1 'polypeptide(L)'
;MQTRSANSTPALKITASQEFNSWLAQQNLSIACTTYQTNRLFFVSSQANDRLLVHERLFDKPMGLYAAGDRLYMTTRYQLWYFDNLLGSSQKYGQCLSETQLQADRLYVPRTAYTTGDVNAHEVVLDNAGKVIFVNTDFSCLATLSPDYNFVPIWQPPFISKLVAEDRCHLNGLAMVEGKPGYVTACSTTDTAAGWRNHRLDGGVVIDVNQNEIIATGLSMPHSPRWYQGKLWLLNSGTGEY
;
A
#
# COMPACT_ATOMS: atom_id res chain seq x y z
N MET A 1 21.32 -31.85 28.85
CA MET A 1 20.33 -31.13 28.01
C MET A 1 20.17 -29.73 28.61
N GLN A 2 20.83 -28.72 28.05
CA GLN A 2 20.61 -27.33 28.45
C GLN A 2 19.38 -26.81 27.70
N THR A 3 18.36 -26.41 28.46
CA THR A 3 17.20 -25.69 27.96
C THR A 3 17.65 -24.31 27.50
N ARG A 4 17.64 -24.06 26.19
CA ARG A 4 17.79 -22.71 25.65
C ARG A 4 16.63 -21.87 26.16
N SER A 5 16.92 -20.84 26.95
CA SER A 5 15.99 -19.77 27.27
C SER A 5 15.47 -19.16 25.97
N ALA A 6 14.15 -19.12 25.81
CA ALA A 6 13.53 -18.36 24.73
C ALA A 6 13.94 -16.89 24.88
N ASN A 7 14.73 -16.36 23.94
CA ASN A 7 14.95 -14.93 23.85
C ASN A 7 13.59 -14.27 23.60
N SER A 8 13.08 -13.54 24.59
CA SER A 8 11.89 -12.72 24.43
C SER A 8 12.18 -11.68 23.35
N THR A 9 11.40 -11.72 22.27
CA THR A 9 11.43 -10.65 21.27
C THR A 9 11.11 -9.33 21.99
N PRO A 10 11.92 -8.28 21.84
CA PRO A 10 11.65 -7.00 22.48
C PRO A 10 10.25 -6.52 22.08
N ALA A 11 9.46 -6.11 23.07
CA ALA A 11 8.12 -5.56 22.84
C ALA A 11 8.22 -4.33 21.94
N LEU A 12 7.27 -4.18 21.01
CA LEU A 12 7.19 -3.02 20.15
C LEU A 12 7.02 -1.76 21.01
N LYS A 13 7.96 -0.82 20.90
CA LYS A 13 7.87 0.48 21.55
C LYS A 13 7.37 1.51 20.55
N ILE A 14 6.26 2.17 20.87
CA ILE A 14 5.68 3.23 20.05
C ILE A 14 5.79 4.54 20.81
N THR A 15 6.26 5.57 20.11
CA THR A 15 6.32 6.95 20.59
C THR A 15 5.70 7.84 19.53
N ALA A 16 4.90 8.82 19.95
CA ALA A 16 4.29 9.80 19.07
C ALA A 16 4.57 11.21 19.59
N SER A 17 4.50 12.20 18.70
CA SER A 17 4.55 13.61 19.10
C SER A 17 3.40 13.94 20.05
N GLN A 18 3.62 14.89 20.96
CA GLN A 18 2.69 15.23 22.03
C GLN A 18 1.29 15.61 21.51
N GLU A 19 1.22 16.30 20.37
CA GLU A 19 -0.02 16.81 19.76
C GLU A 19 -0.64 15.82 18.76
N PHE A 20 0.00 14.68 18.50
CA PHE A 20 -0.45 13.78 17.44
C PHE A 20 -1.83 13.18 17.74
N ASN A 21 -2.09 12.81 18.99
CA ASN A 21 -3.37 12.24 19.38
C ASN A 21 -4.52 13.25 19.30
N SER A 22 -4.31 14.45 19.82
CA SER A 22 -5.29 15.53 19.76
C SER A 22 -5.56 15.97 18.32
N TRP A 23 -4.53 15.99 17.47
CA TRP A 23 -4.68 16.24 16.04
C TRP A 23 -5.55 15.18 15.34
N LEU A 24 -5.31 13.88 15.58
CA LEU A 24 -6.15 12.81 15.02
C LEU A 24 -7.63 12.97 15.43
N ALA A 25 -7.88 13.28 16.71
CA ALA A 25 -9.23 13.50 17.22
C ALA A 25 -9.90 14.73 16.58
N GLN A 26 -9.17 15.84 16.45
CA GLN A 26 -9.68 17.08 15.84
C GLN A 26 -9.99 16.92 14.34
N GLN A 27 -9.15 16.17 13.62
CA GLN A 27 -9.36 15.90 12.20
C GLN A 27 -10.35 14.76 11.95
N ASN A 28 -10.82 14.07 13.01
CA ASN A 28 -11.64 12.87 12.93
C ASN A 28 -11.01 11.79 12.03
N LEU A 29 -9.74 11.49 12.27
CA LEU A 29 -8.93 10.59 11.46
C LEU A 29 -8.44 9.37 12.24
N SER A 30 -8.24 8.28 11.51
CA SER A 30 -7.42 7.13 11.90
C SER A 30 -6.46 6.81 10.76
N ILE A 31 -5.29 6.29 11.10
CA ILE A 31 -4.24 5.96 10.13
C ILE A 31 -4.07 4.45 10.07
N ALA A 32 -3.96 3.92 8.85
CA ALA A 32 -3.47 2.58 8.61
C ALA A 32 -2.19 2.65 7.78
N CYS A 33 -1.18 1.88 8.16
CA CYS A 33 0.07 1.82 7.41
C CYS A 33 0.71 0.44 7.46
N THR A 34 1.46 0.11 6.42
CA THR A 34 2.21 -1.14 6.30
C THR A 34 3.70 -0.88 6.47
N THR A 35 4.41 -1.87 7.00
CA THR A 35 5.87 -1.89 6.97
C THR A 35 6.31 -3.30 6.58
N TYR A 36 6.84 -3.40 5.37
CA TYR A 36 7.27 -4.68 4.82
C TYR A 36 8.54 -5.23 5.49
N GLN A 37 9.39 -4.36 6.05
CA GLN A 37 10.64 -4.78 6.70
C GLN A 37 10.37 -5.51 8.03
N THR A 38 9.31 -5.11 8.74
CA THR A 38 8.93 -5.71 10.03
C THR A 38 7.67 -6.56 9.95
N ASN A 39 7.12 -6.77 8.75
CA ASN A 39 5.96 -7.63 8.51
C ASN A 39 4.69 -7.18 9.26
N ARG A 40 4.41 -5.88 9.29
CA ARG A 40 3.33 -5.30 10.10
C ARG A 40 2.35 -4.47 9.28
N LEU A 41 1.06 -4.64 9.59
CA LEU A 41 0.00 -3.69 9.33
C LEU A 41 -0.38 -3.04 10.66
N PHE A 42 -0.30 -1.71 10.72
CA PHE A 42 -0.71 -0.92 11.88
C PHE A 42 -2.03 -0.20 11.62
N PHE A 43 -2.82 -0.08 12.68
CA PHE A 43 -3.94 0.85 12.79
C PHE A 43 -3.66 1.75 13.99
N VAL A 44 -3.70 3.06 13.76
CA VAL A 44 -3.45 4.08 14.78
C VAL A 44 -4.66 5.00 14.84
N SER A 45 -5.23 5.15 16.03
CA SER A 45 -6.41 5.97 16.26
C SER A 45 -6.35 6.63 17.63
N SER A 46 -7.07 7.74 17.78
CA SER A 46 -7.24 8.38 19.08
C SER A 46 -8.29 7.67 19.93
N GLN A 47 -8.06 7.60 21.23
CA GLN A 47 -9.01 7.14 22.24
C GLN A 47 -9.38 8.29 23.19
N ALA A 48 -10.41 8.06 24.02
CA ALA A 48 -10.71 8.93 25.14
C ALA A 48 -9.50 9.07 26.09
N ASN A 49 -9.47 10.18 26.84
CA ASN A 49 -8.41 10.51 27.81
C ASN A 49 -7.01 10.67 27.19
N ASP A 50 -6.96 11.20 25.98
CA ASP A 50 -5.72 11.55 25.27
C ASP A 50 -4.76 10.37 25.03
N ARG A 51 -5.31 9.17 24.81
CA ARG A 51 -4.52 7.95 24.56
C ARG A 51 -4.54 7.58 23.08
N LEU A 52 -3.41 7.12 22.56
CA LEU A 52 -3.34 6.47 21.25
C LEU A 52 -3.66 4.99 21.38
N LEU A 53 -4.57 4.50 20.56
CA LEU A 53 -4.72 3.08 20.29
C LEU A 53 -3.87 2.73 19.08
N VAL A 54 -2.96 1.77 19.28
CA VAL A 54 -2.22 1.15 18.19
C VAL A 54 -2.52 -0.33 18.19
N HIS A 55 -3.09 -0.80 17.08
CA HIS A 55 -3.35 -2.21 16.83
C HIS A 55 -2.47 -2.69 15.70
N GLU A 56 -1.82 -3.84 15.88
CA GLU A 56 -0.98 -4.44 14.86
C GLU A 56 -1.49 -5.81 14.41
N ARG A 57 -1.20 -6.15 13.16
CA ARG A 57 -1.34 -7.49 12.61
C ARG A 57 -0.09 -7.84 11.82
N LEU A 58 0.29 -9.11 11.86
CA LEU A 58 1.43 -9.62 11.12
C LEU A 58 1.00 -10.18 9.77
N PHE A 59 1.69 -9.76 8.72
CA PHE A 59 1.56 -10.27 7.35
C PHE A 59 2.95 -10.38 6.74
N ASP A 60 3.18 -11.33 5.85
CA ASP A 60 4.46 -11.44 5.14
C ASP A 60 4.58 -10.34 4.07
N LYS A 61 5.51 -9.40 4.27
CA LYS A 61 5.82 -8.29 3.35
C LYS A 61 4.57 -7.50 2.91
N PRO A 62 3.78 -6.90 3.82
CA PRO A 62 2.65 -6.05 3.45
C PRO A 62 3.17 -4.77 2.79
N MET A 63 2.60 -4.41 1.64
CA MET A 63 3.07 -3.31 0.80
C MET A 63 1.92 -2.34 0.49
N GLY A 64 1.33 -2.41 -0.70
CA GLY A 64 0.22 -1.56 -1.11
C GLY A 64 -0.97 -1.70 -0.17
N LEU A 65 -1.58 -0.57 0.20
CA LEU A 65 -2.71 -0.51 1.11
C LEU A 65 -3.70 0.54 0.58
N TYR A 66 -4.96 0.13 0.42
CA TYR A 66 -6.01 0.98 -0.10
C TYR A 66 -7.29 0.85 0.72
N ALA A 67 -7.83 2.01 1.12
CA ALA A 67 -9.08 2.10 1.87
C ALA A 67 -10.22 2.55 0.95
N ALA A 68 -11.30 1.78 0.95
CA ALA A 68 -12.51 2.04 0.17
C ALA A 68 -13.74 1.86 1.06
N GLY A 69 -14.11 2.92 1.78
CA GLY A 69 -15.24 2.90 2.71
C GLY A 69 -15.07 1.80 3.78
N ASP A 70 -15.97 0.83 3.78
CA ASP A 70 -15.98 -0.30 4.72
C ASP A 70 -15.01 -1.45 4.37
N ARG A 71 -14.12 -1.23 3.40
CA ARG A 71 -13.12 -2.24 3.01
C ARG A 71 -11.70 -1.71 3.00
N LEU A 72 -10.76 -2.60 3.31
CA LEU A 72 -9.34 -2.40 3.05
C LEU A 72 -8.84 -3.47 2.10
N TYR A 73 -7.96 -3.07 1.19
CA TYR A 73 -7.26 -3.91 0.25
C TYR A 73 -5.78 -3.80 0.54
N MET A 74 -5.08 -4.92 0.63
CA MET A 74 -3.65 -4.92 0.94
C MET A 74 -2.92 -5.97 0.14
N THR A 75 -1.80 -5.61 -0.47
CA THR A 75 -0.89 -6.56 -1.09
C THR A 75 0.14 -7.06 -0.07
N THR A 76 0.49 -8.33 -0.17
CA THR A 76 1.55 -9.00 0.60
C THR A 76 2.51 -9.68 -0.36
N ARG A 77 3.50 -10.42 0.14
CA ARG A 77 4.45 -11.16 -0.72
C ARG A 77 3.76 -12.00 -1.79
N TYR A 78 2.74 -12.78 -1.39
CA TYR A 78 2.12 -13.77 -2.27
C TYR A 78 0.61 -13.58 -2.44
N GLN A 79 -0.01 -12.65 -1.72
CA GLN A 79 -1.45 -12.48 -1.73
C GLN A 79 -1.88 -11.03 -1.89
N LEU A 80 -3.14 -10.88 -2.31
CA LEU A 80 -3.90 -9.67 -2.14
C LEU A 80 -5.07 -9.96 -1.19
N TRP A 81 -5.09 -9.27 -0.06
CA TRP A 81 -6.06 -9.43 1.02
C TRP A 81 -7.18 -8.39 0.92
N TYR A 82 -8.41 -8.85 1.16
CA TYR A 82 -9.57 -8.00 1.42
C TYR A 82 -9.94 -8.10 2.89
N PHE A 83 -10.17 -6.94 3.50
CA PHE A 83 -10.71 -6.83 4.84
C PHE A 83 -12.08 -6.18 4.76
N ASP A 84 -13.05 -6.74 5.48
CA ASP A 84 -14.35 -6.10 5.65
C ASP A 84 -14.43 -5.49 7.05
N ASN A 85 -15.02 -4.30 7.16
CA ASN A 85 -15.49 -3.74 8.41
C ASN A 85 -16.71 -4.54 8.89
N LEU A 86 -16.62 -5.15 10.08
CA LEU A 86 -17.73 -5.91 10.66
C LEU A 86 -18.69 -5.06 11.51
N LEU A 87 -18.37 -3.78 11.74
CA LEU A 87 -19.23 -2.88 12.50
C LEU A 87 -20.18 -2.14 11.58
N GLY A 88 -21.47 -2.16 11.89
CA GLY A 88 -22.44 -1.25 11.30
C GLY A 88 -22.20 0.21 11.73
N SER A 89 -22.80 1.17 11.02
CA SER A 89 -22.51 2.61 11.18
C SER A 89 -22.73 3.18 12.60
N SER A 90 -23.58 2.54 13.42
CA SER A 90 -23.84 2.93 14.81
C SER A 90 -23.17 2.04 15.85
N GLN A 91 -22.46 0.99 15.42
CA GLN A 91 -21.82 0.04 16.31
C GLN A 91 -20.41 0.51 16.65
N LYS A 92 -20.05 0.36 17.93
CA LYS A 92 -18.67 0.51 18.38
C LYS A 92 -18.19 -0.80 18.97
N TYR A 93 -17.01 -1.23 18.53
CA TYR A 93 -16.33 -2.34 19.20
C TYR A 93 -15.99 -1.93 20.64
N GLY A 94 -16.16 -2.86 21.59
CA GLY A 94 -15.91 -2.63 23.02
C GLY A 94 -17.07 -1.98 23.79
N GLN A 95 -18.19 -1.60 23.15
CA GLN A 95 -19.30 -0.90 23.82
C GLN A 95 -20.03 -1.75 24.88
N CYS A 96 -20.08 -3.07 24.72
CA CYS A 96 -20.75 -3.99 25.65
C CYS A 96 -19.78 -4.74 26.58
N LEU A 97 -18.49 -4.45 26.51
CA LEU A 97 -17.45 -5.10 27.32
C LEU A 97 -17.02 -4.09 28.39
N SER A 98 -17.53 -4.25 29.61
CA SER A 98 -17.24 -3.37 30.76
C SER A 98 -15.76 -3.28 31.12
N GLU A 99 -14.92 -4.18 30.58
CA GLU A 99 -13.50 -4.29 30.88
C GLU A 99 -12.58 -3.75 29.77
N THR A 100 -13.09 -3.51 28.55
CA THR A 100 -12.24 -3.01 27.46
C THR A 100 -12.25 -1.49 27.39
N GLN A 101 -11.10 -0.86 27.69
CA GLN A 101 -10.86 0.57 27.41
C GLN A 101 -10.67 0.87 25.92
N LEU A 102 -10.82 -0.13 25.05
CA LEU A 102 -10.62 -0.03 23.61
C LEU A 102 -11.96 0.21 22.93
N GLN A 103 -12.11 1.37 22.30
CA GLN A 103 -13.26 1.70 21.48
C GLN A 103 -12.82 1.92 20.04
N ALA A 104 -13.49 1.26 19.10
CA ALA A 104 -13.26 1.46 17.68
C ALA A 104 -14.59 1.53 16.93
N ASP A 105 -14.66 2.41 15.94
CA ASP A 105 -15.81 2.57 15.04
C ASP A 105 -15.66 1.74 13.74
N ARG A 106 -14.47 1.15 13.53
CA ARG A 106 -14.20 0.18 12.46
C ARG A 106 -13.51 -1.06 13.02
N LEU A 107 -13.96 -2.23 12.58
CA LEU A 107 -13.32 -3.51 12.85
C LEU A 107 -13.02 -4.22 11.54
N TYR A 108 -11.86 -3.91 10.96
CA TYR A 108 -11.40 -4.56 9.74
C TYR A 108 -10.89 -5.98 10.02
N VAL A 109 -11.57 -6.96 9.45
CA VAL A 109 -11.22 -8.39 9.58
C VAL A 109 -10.81 -8.93 8.21
N PRO A 110 -9.70 -9.68 8.08
CA PRO A 110 -9.35 -10.36 6.84
C PRO A 110 -10.47 -11.34 6.44
N ARG A 111 -11.00 -11.22 5.23
CA ARG A 111 -12.13 -12.04 4.75
C ARG A 111 -11.80 -12.86 3.51
N THR A 112 -10.96 -12.32 2.63
CA THR A 112 -10.60 -12.97 1.38
C THR A 112 -9.13 -12.75 1.09
N ALA A 113 -8.47 -13.75 0.52
CA ALA A 113 -7.13 -13.65 -0.01
C ALA A 113 -7.08 -14.27 -1.40
N TYR A 114 -6.48 -13.56 -2.35
CA TYR A 114 -6.16 -14.09 -3.67
C TYR A 114 -4.66 -14.32 -3.76
N THR A 115 -4.24 -15.52 -4.17
CA THR A 115 -2.82 -15.82 -4.39
C THR A 115 -2.37 -15.24 -5.71
N THR A 116 -1.45 -14.27 -5.66
CA THR A 116 -0.88 -13.59 -6.84
C THR A 116 0.49 -14.15 -7.22
N GLY A 117 1.13 -14.92 -6.34
CA GLY A 117 2.56 -15.25 -6.44
C GLY A 117 3.46 -14.08 -6.02
N ASP A 118 4.78 -14.27 -6.06
CA ASP A 118 5.74 -13.18 -5.80
C ASP A 118 5.77 -12.28 -7.04
N VAL A 119 4.93 -11.25 -6.99
CA VAL A 119 4.78 -10.23 -8.03
C VAL A 119 5.26 -8.86 -7.53
N ASN A 120 5.73 -8.83 -6.28
CA ASN A 120 6.25 -7.64 -5.61
C ASN A 120 5.28 -6.44 -5.74
N ALA A 121 4.00 -6.65 -5.43
CA ALA A 121 2.97 -5.66 -5.72
C ALA A 121 3.02 -4.46 -4.77
N HIS A 122 3.42 -3.29 -5.28
CA HIS A 122 3.65 -2.09 -4.47
C HIS A 122 2.40 -1.23 -4.24
N GLU A 123 1.41 -1.29 -5.12
CA GLU A 123 0.21 -0.46 -5.08
C GLU A 123 -1.02 -1.28 -5.45
N VAL A 124 -2.15 -0.96 -4.83
CA VAL A 124 -3.46 -1.57 -5.12
C VAL A 124 -4.54 -0.52 -5.04
N VAL A 125 -5.49 -0.54 -5.97
CA VAL A 125 -6.62 0.41 -6.03
C VAL A 125 -7.85 -0.30 -6.63
N LEU A 126 -8.98 0.38 -6.60
CA LEU A 126 -10.18 -0.01 -7.33
C LEU A 126 -10.44 0.94 -8.49
N ASP A 127 -10.94 0.42 -9.61
CA ASP A 127 -11.56 1.22 -10.65
C ASP A 127 -13.03 1.57 -10.31
N ASN A 128 -13.69 2.35 -11.17
CA ASN A 128 -15.11 2.72 -11.00
C ASN A 128 -16.08 1.54 -10.96
N ALA A 129 -15.70 0.38 -11.49
CA ALA A 129 -16.51 -0.84 -11.44
C ALA A 129 -16.24 -1.64 -10.14
N GLY A 130 -15.38 -1.15 -9.26
CA GLY A 130 -14.95 -1.87 -8.06
C GLY A 130 -14.00 -3.02 -8.35
N LYS A 131 -13.41 -3.07 -9.56
CA LYS A 131 -12.43 -4.08 -9.94
C LYS A 131 -11.05 -3.67 -9.43
N VAL A 132 -10.34 -4.65 -8.88
CA VAL A 132 -8.98 -4.45 -8.38
C VAL A 132 -8.01 -4.22 -9.52
N ILE A 133 -7.20 -3.18 -9.38
CA ILE A 133 -6.00 -2.95 -10.17
C ILE A 133 -4.83 -2.86 -9.21
N PHE A 134 -3.73 -3.54 -9.52
CA PHE A 134 -2.51 -3.46 -8.73
C PHE A 134 -1.29 -3.31 -9.64
N VAL A 135 -0.24 -2.72 -9.11
CA VAL A 135 1.06 -2.64 -9.78
C VAL A 135 1.77 -3.97 -9.56
N ASN A 136 2.10 -4.68 -10.64
CA ASN A 136 2.97 -5.84 -10.63
C ASN A 136 4.38 -5.39 -11.02
N THR A 137 5.22 -5.17 -10.01
CA THR A 137 6.55 -4.60 -10.19
C THR A 137 7.49 -5.56 -10.90
N ASP A 138 7.44 -6.84 -10.53
CA ASP A 138 8.34 -7.84 -11.12
C ASP A 138 8.09 -8.02 -12.62
N PHE A 139 6.83 -7.91 -13.06
CA PHE A 139 6.46 -7.97 -14.48
C PHE A 139 6.34 -6.60 -15.15
N SER A 140 6.64 -5.50 -14.45
CA SER A 140 6.59 -4.13 -14.98
C SER A 140 5.25 -3.76 -15.64
N CYS A 141 4.13 -4.11 -14.98
CA CYS A 141 2.80 -3.89 -15.54
C CYS A 141 1.76 -3.50 -14.48
N LEU A 142 0.65 -2.92 -14.94
CA LEU A 142 -0.60 -2.91 -14.18
C LEU A 142 -1.32 -4.24 -14.43
N ALA A 143 -1.87 -4.82 -13.38
CA ALA A 143 -2.53 -6.11 -13.42
C ALA A 143 -3.85 -6.12 -12.64
N THR A 144 -4.68 -7.11 -12.93
CA THR A 144 -5.91 -7.43 -12.21
C THR A 144 -5.89 -8.87 -11.75
N LEU A 145 -6.75 -9.19 -10.77
CA LEU A 145 -7.03 -10.56 -10.36
C LEU A 145 -7.76 -11.35 -11.47
N SER A 146 -7.59 -12.67 -11.44
CA SER A 146 -8.22 -13.62 -12.35
C SER A 146 -8.61 -14.90 -11.60
N PRO A 147 -9.68 -15.60 -11.99
CA PRO A 147 -10.00 -16.93 -11.46
C PRO A 147 -9.08 -18.03 -12.02
N ASP A 148 -8.54 -17.85 -13.22
CA ASP A 148 -7.80 -18.89 -13.96
C ASP A 148 -6.28 -18.70 -13.90
N TYR A 149 -5.83 -17.50 -13.51
CA TYR A 149 -4.42 -17.11 -13.47
C TYR A 149 -4.13 -16.37 -12.16
N ASN A 150 -2.87 -16.41 -11.73
CA ASN A 150 -2.44 -15.62 -10.56
C ASN A 150 -2.71 -14.11 -10.74
N PHE A 151 -2.61 -13.62 -11.98
CA PHE A 151 -2.95 -12.27 -12.39
C PHE A 151 -3.15 -12.19 -13.90
N VAL A 152 -3.76 -11.10 -14.38
CA VAL A 152 -3.83 -10.75 -15.80
C VAL A 152 -3.28 -9.35 -15.98
N PRO A 153 -2.27 -9.14 -16.85
CA PRO A 153 -1.77 -7.80 -17.17
C PRO A 153 -2.83 -7.03 -17.95
N ILE A 154 -3.03 -5.75 -17.61
CA ILE A 154 -3.98 -4.86 -18.28
C ILE A 154 -3.31 -3.67 -18.97
N TRP A 155 -2.07 -3.35 -18.59
CA TRP A 155 -1.26 -2.30 -19.21
C TRP A 155 0.22 -2.50 -18.85
N GLN A 156 1.13 -2.08 -19.73
CA GLN A 156 2.56 -1.99 -19.46
C GLN A 156 3.14 -0.72 -20.11
N PRO A 157 4.26 -0.18 -19.61
CA PRO A 157 4.95 0.92 -20.29
C PRO A 157 5.37 0.52 -21.71
N PRO A 158 5.32 1.44 -22.70
CA PRO A 158 5.61 1.13 -24.10
C PRO A 158 7.06 0.70 -24.35
N PHE A 159 7.99 1.06 -23.46
CA PHE A 159 9.40 0.68 -23.54
C PHE A 159 9.70 -0.74 -23.01
N ILE A 160 8.72 -1.42 -22.38
CA ILE A 160 8.90 -2.79 -21.91
C ILE A 160 8.67 -3.78 -23.05
N SER A 161 9.69 -4.54 -23.45
CA SER A 161 9.59 -5.46 -24.60
C SER A 161 8.88 -6.77 -24.31
N LYS A 162 8.88 -7.25 -23.06
CA LYS A 162 8.21 -8.49 -22.64
C LYS A 162 7.86 -8.50 -21.16
N LEU A 163 6.74 -9.16 -20.84
CA LEU A 163 6.29 -9.40 -19.46
C LEU A 163 6.99 -10.63 -18.87
N VAL A 164 8.06 -10.38 -18.13
CA VAL A 164 8.83 -11.40 -17.42
C VAL A 164 9.18 -10.88 -16.03
N ALA A 165 9.28 -11.78 -15.04
CA ALA A 165 9.58 -11.48 -13.65
C ALA A 165 11.04 -11.02 -13.46
N GLU A 166 11.36 -9.84 -13.97
CA GLU A 166 12.72 -9.29 -14.03
C GLU A 166 12.83 -7.90 -13.39
N ASP A 167 11.72 -7.31 -12.91
CA ASP A 167 11.69 -5.99 -12.24
C ASP A 167 12.48 -4.96 -13.07
N ARG A 168 12.08 -4.81 -14.34
CA ARG A 168 12.91 -4.13 -15.35
C ARG A 168 13.03 -2.64 -15.10
N CYS A 169 11.92 -1.99 -14.78
CA CYS A 169 11.85 -0.54 -14.58
C CYS A 169 11.51 -0.13 -13.14
N HIS A 170 11.15 -1.10 -12.29
CA HIS A 170 10.57 -0.87 -10.97
C HIS A 170 9.33 0.02 -11.00
N LEU A 171 8.33 -0.38 -11.79
CA LEU A 171 7.00 0.20 -11.75
C LEU A 171 6.43 -0.02 -10.34
N ASN A 172 6.07 1.05 -9.63
CA ASN A 172 5.83 0.97 -8.18
C ASN A 172 4.58 1.70 -7.70
N GLY A 173 3.99 2.58 -8.50
CA GLY A 173 2.88 3.42 -8.06
C GLY A 173 1.86 3.66 -9.15
N LEU A 174 0.61 3.91 -8.73
CA LEU A 174 -0.53 4.15 -9.59
C LEU A 174 -1.44 5.22 -8.97
N ALA A 175 -1.73 6.26 -9.76
CA ALA A 175 -2.72 7.28 -9.47
C ALA A 175 -3.95 7.08 -10.36
N MET A 176 -5.12 7.08 -9.73
CA MET A 176 -6.40 7.02 -10.43
C MET A 176 -6.90 8.43 -10.73
N VAL A 177 -7.38 8.66 -11.95
CA VAL A 177 -8.06 9.90 -12.37
C VAL A 177 -9.47 9.52 -12.80
N GLU A 178 -10.48 10.11 -12.17
CA GLU A 178 -11.89 9.79 -12.44
C GLU A 178 -12.17 8.27 -12.39
N GLY A 179 -11.52 7.57 -11.46
CA GLY A 179 -11.64 6.13 -11.23
C GLY A 179 -11.09 5.22 -12.34
N LYS A 180 -10.18 5.75 -13.18
CA LYS A 180 -9.40 4.98 -14.15
C LYS A 180 -7.89 5.18 -13.92
N PRO A 181 -7.02 4.24 -14.33
CA PRO A 181 -5.58 4.47 -14.32
C PRO A 181 -5.22 5.74 -15.09
N GLY A 182 -4.61 6.71 -14.41
CA GLY A 182 -4.20 7.97 -15.00
C GLY A 182 -2.69 8.07 -15.15
N TYR A 183 -1.97 7.88 -14.04
CA TYR A 183 -0.53 8.04 -13.99
C TYR A 183 0.13 6.93 -13.19
N VAL A 184 1.35 6.56 -13.58
CA VAL A 184 2.19 5.61 -12.84
C VAL A 184 3.58 6.15 -12.61
N THR A 185 4.26 5.63 -11.60
CA THR A 185 5.67 5.91 -11.30
C THR A 185 6.53 4.68 -11.54
N ALA A 186 7.73 4.90 -12.07
CA ALA A 186 8.78 3.89 -12.19
C ALA A 186 10.15 4.50 -11.81
N CYS A 187 11.09 3.70 -11.31
CA CYS A 187 12.42 4.19 -10.94
C CYS A 187 13.36 4.40 -12.14
N SER A 188 13.00 3.90 -13.33
CA SER A 188 13.75 4.13 -14.57
C SER A 188 12.93 3.76 -15.79
N THR A 189 13.48 3.97 -16.98
CA THR A 189 12.95 3.48 -18.26
C THR A 189 13.69 2.26 -18.79
N THR A 190 14.42 1.51 -17.93
CA THR A 190 15.19 0.36 -18.38
C THR A 190 14.30 -0.84 -18.73
N ASP A 191 14.72 -1.61 -19.73
CA ASP A 191 14.06 -2.83 -20.20
C ASP A 191 14.98 -4.07 -20.05
N THR A 192 15.82 -4.05 -19.02
CA THR A 192 16.73 -5.15 -18.65
C THR A 192 16.49 -5.54 -17.20
N ALA A 193 16.79 -6.79 -16.87
CA ALA A 193 16.56 -7.32 -15.53
C ALA A 193 17.21 -6.44 -14.46
N ALA A 194 16.40 -5.96 -13.51
CA ALA A 194 16.81 -5.12 -12.41
C ALA A 194 17.55 -3.82 -12.81
N GLY A 195 17.45 -3.37 -14.06
CA GLY A 195 18.27 -2.28 -14.63
C GLY A 195 18.15 -0.96 -13.87
N TRP A 196 16.96 -0.67 -13.35
CA TRP A 196 16.65 0.53 -12.57
C TRP A 196 17.56 0.75 -11.35
N ARG A 197 18.19 -0.30 -10.82
CA ARG A 197 19.09 -0.19 -9.65
C ARG A 197 20.27 0.74 -9.92
N ASN A 198 20.68 0.90 -11.18
CA ASN A 198 21.75 1.80 -11.59
C ASN A 198 21.29 3.25 -11.81
N HIS A 199 19.99 3.52 -11.68
CA HIS A 199 19.36 4.80 -12.02
C HIS A 199 18.51 5.36 -10.87
N ARG A 200 18.83 5.01 -9.61
CA ARG A 200 18.06 5.42 -8.43
C ARG A 200 18.07 6.93 -8.18
N LEU A 201 19.10 7.64 -8.63
CA LEU A 201 19.29 9.05 -8.32
C LEU A 201 18.40 9.96 -9.17
N ASP A 202 18.29 9.69 -10.47
CA ASP A 202 17.68 10.60 -11.44
C ASP A 202 16.92 9.89 -12.57
N GLY A 203 16.87 8.54 -12.56
CA GLY A 203 16.19 7.78 -13.61
C GLY A 203 14.67 7.79 -13.52
N GLY A 204 14.12 8.17 -12.38
CA GLY A 204 12.70 8.05 -12.09
C GLY A 204 11.82 8.85 -13.03
N VAL A 205 10.67 8.28 -13.36
CA VAL A 205 9.72 8.84 -14.31
C VAL A 205 8.28 8.77 -13.81
N VAL A 206 7.46 9.67 -14.34
CA VAL A 206 6.00 9.57 -14.31
C VAL A 206 5.50 9.33 -15.72
N ILE A 207 4.59 8.38 -15.89
CA ILE A 207 4.02 7.99 -17.18
C ILE A 207 2.52 8.24 -17.17
N ASP A 208 2.00 8.94 -18.17
CA ASP A 208 0.57 9.00 -18.48
C ASP A 208 0.14 7.69 -19.12
N VAL A 209 -0.75 6.97 -18.45
CA VAL A 209 -1.22 5.64 -18.87
C VAL A 209 -2.10 5.71 -20.13
N ASN A 210 -2.83 6.79 -20.33
CA ASN A 210 -3.75 6.94 -21.45
C ASN A 210 -3.01 7.33 -22.74
N GLN A 211 -1.97 8.14 -22.60
CA GLN A 211 -1.18 8.62 -23.73
C GLN A 211 0.06 7.75 -23.99
N ASN A 212 0.46 6.91 -23.03
CA ASN A 212 1.71 6.17 -23.02
C ASN A 212 2.94 7.09 -23.11
N GLU A 213 2.86 8.26 -22.50
CA GLU A 213 3.91 9.29 -22.55
C GLU A 213 4.57 9.47 -21.19
N ILE A 214 5.89 9.69 -21.20
CA ILE A 214 6.63 10.11 -20.01
C ILE A 214 6.41 11.62 -19.82
N ILE A 215 5.79 12.01 -18.72
CA ILE A 215 5.42 13.41 -18.43
C ILE A 215 6.31 14.08 -17.39
N ALA A 216 7.15 13.31 -16.69
CA ALA A 216 8.18 13.81 -15.78
C ALA A 216 9.37 12.85 -15.75
N THR A 217 10.57 13.39 -15.59
CA THR A 217 11.87 12.67 -15.54
C THR A 217 12.77 13.29 -14.47
N GLY A 218 13.93 12.68 -14.19
CA GLY A 218 14.91 13.27 -13.27
C GLY A 218 14.57 13.02 -11.79
N LEU A 219 13.62 12.13 -11.52
CA LEU A 219 13.16 11.84 -10.16
C LEU A 219 14.04 10.78 -9.49
N SER A 220 14.22 10.90 -8.18
CA SER A 220 14.92 9.91 -7.37
C SER A 220 13.93 8.97 -6.70
N MET A 221 13.83 7.75 -7.23
CA MET A 221 12.93 6.71 -6.71
C MET A 221 11.50 7.21 -6.44
N PRO A 222 10.78 7.72 -7.45
CA PRO A 222 9.43 8.25 -7.27
C PRO A 222 8.44 7.14 -6.87
N HIS A 223 7.55 7.44 -5.91
CA HIS A 223 6.57 6.49 -5.38
C HIS A 223 5.20 7.10 -5.11
N SER A 224 4.20 6.21 -5.00
CA SER A 224 2.86 6.49 -4.47
C SER A 224 2.18 7.75 -5.04
N PRO A 225 2.07 7.88 -6.38
CA PRO A 225 1.44 9.04 -6.98
C PRO A 225 -0.06 9.09 -6.62
N ARG A 226 -0.59 10.29 -6.40
CA ARG A 226 -1.98 10.54 -6.05
C ARG A 226 -2.52 11.73 -6.84
N TRP A 227 -3.68 11.54 -7.46
CA TRP A 227 -4.43 12.64 -8.06
C TRP A 227 -5.32 13.28 -7.01
N TYR A 228 -5.10 14.57 -6.73
CA TYR A 228 -5.88 15.30 -5.74
C TYR A 228 -5.96 16.78 -6.10
N GLN A 229 -7.20 17.31 -6.09
CA GLN A 229 -7.50 18.71 -6.41
C GLN A 229 -6.91 19.19 -7.75
N GLY A 230 -7.07 18.38 -8.80
CA GLY A 230 -6.59 18.71 -10.16
C GLY A 230 -5.07 18.70 -10.31
N LYS A 231 -4.35 18.11 -9.36
CA LYS A 231 -2.89 18.00 -9.35
C LYS A 231 -2.46 16.57 -9.12
N LEU A 232 -1.34 16.20 -9.72
CA LEU A 232 -0.63 14.97 -9.42
C LEU A 232 0.41 15.26 -8.32
N TRP A 233 0.29 14.54 -7.22
CA TRP A 233 1.22 14.53 -6.09
C TRP A 233 1.97 13.21 -6.08
N LEU A 234 3.24 13.18 -5.70
CA LEU A 234 4.03 11.94 -5.60
C LEU A 234 5.20 12.15 -4.64
N LEU A 235 5.75 11.06 -4.13
CA LEU A 235 6.92 11.12 -3.25
C LEU A 235 8.21 10.97 -4.07
N ASN A 236 9.06 11.99 -4.10
CA ASN A 236 10.41 11.91 -4.67
C ASN A 236 11.35 11.31 -3.61
N SER A 237 11.20 10.01 -3.36
CA SER A 237 11.61 9.39 -2.09
C SER A 237 13.11 9.42 -1.82
N GLY A 238 13.96 9.45 -2.85
CA GLY A 238 15.41 9.52 -2.67
C GLY A 238 15.93 10.89 -2.21
N THR A 239 15.17 11.97 -2.44
CA THR A 239 15.53 13.34 -2.01
C THR A 239 14.72 13.80 -0.78
N GLY A 240 13.59 13.14 -0.51
CA GLY A 240 12.68 13.49 0.59
C GLY A 240 11.66 14.59 0.25
N GLU A 241 11.48 14.89 -1.03
CA GLU A 241 10.51 15.90 -1.53
C GLU A 241 9.13 15.26 -1.82
N TYR A 242 8.07 16.06 -1.78
CA TYR A 242 6.67 15.68 -2.08
C TYR A 242 5.90 16.77 -2.81
#